data_AF-A0A3P1WI39-F1
#
_entry.id   AF-A0A3P1WI39-F1
#
_cell.length_a   1.000
_cell.length_b   1.000
_cell.length_c   1.000
_cell.angle_alpha   90.00
_cell.angle_beta   90.00
_cell.angle_gamma   90.00
#
_symmetry.space_group_name_H-M   'P 1'
#
loop_
_entity.id
_entity.type
_entity.pdbx_description
1 polymer ?
#
loop_
_entity_poly.entity_id
_entity_poly.type
_entity_poly.pdbx_seq_one_letter_code
_entity_poly.pdbx_strand_id
1 'polypeptide(L)'
;MLTHLALRRPTRGCEMLVSELESINISQFDQLSQSHVRTAKSLVEQSEEIYDRSGGALADNWKDKYAAGARDELEREARSCEILAMEARGSVSVLDGFTAAMRTQQRELQLTVAEARARAFHVNDDGTVRAYDPTKQAEADTFTPLIRTILADAARIDQEAAAQLKQLDQHGVDVDKDGDVDGDDVNKMRNEVLDAPAQASLDLMKQSMPLNASKEEQHKWWTSLTEEQREQFKRALPLEVYNMAGVPDDVKRDLAGSDGYNRMKLVQYALDNAYNKDLDYFDNNCTHFVSSALEAAGLDSKGWLTIQEDAWGHNLISQFDTPMRTWGPSHTDSWVNAEASQNFFTRNGAEVVAPGNVRPGDIIYWEQDGHNPEIDKGMSHHAAIVTAVTPNGDILYTQHTSSQDNVSLNARQPYNNIREGDQKIVILRPKETW
;
A
#
# COMPACT_ATOMS: atom_id res chain seq x y z
N MET A 1 -6.13 -19.81 13.93
CA MET A 1 -5.72 -19.05 15.16
C MET A 1 -6.13 -17.58 15.10
N LEU A 2 -6.69 -17.11 13.96
CA LEU A 2 -7.20 -15.75 13.72
C LEU A 2 -8.61 -15.50 14.28
N THR A 3 -9.35 -16.56 14.62
CA THR A 3 -10.78 -16.50 14.99
C THR A 3 -11.07 -15.94 16.39
N HIS A 4 -10.05 -15.53 17.17
CA HIS A 4 -10.26 -14.96 18.51
C HIS A 4 -10.53 -13.45 18.53
N LEU A 5 -10.37 -12.75 17.41
CA LEU A 5 -10.65 -11.30 17.32
C LEU A 5 -12.13 -10.95 17.11
N ALA A 6 -12.99 -11.91 16.77
CA ALA A 6 -14.38 -11.61 16.34
C ALA A 6 -15.51 -12.05 17.28
N LEU A 7 -15.25 -12.61 18.47
CA LEU A 7 -16.30 -13.31 19.24
C LEU A 7 -16.53 -12.85 20.69
N ARG A 8 -16.40 -11.54 20.97
CA ARG A 8 -16.87 -10.95 22.25
C ARG A 8 -17.99 -9.93 22.15
N ARG A 9 -18.76 -9.89 21.06
CA ARG A 9 -20.02 -9.11 21.05
C ARG A 9 -21.24 -10.04 20.87
N PRO A 10 -21.97 -10.36 21.95
CA PRO A 10 -23.31 -10.89 21.83
C PRO A 10 -24.21 -9.76 21.34
N THR A 11 -24.70 -9.87 20.09
CA THR A 11 -26.02 -9.40 19.61
C THR A 11 -26.72 -8.30 20.42
N ARG A 12 -26.06 -7.16 20.63
CA ARG A 12 -26.68 -5.86 20.88
C ARG A 12 -26.28 -4.99 19.71
N GLY A 13 -27.28 -4.38 19.07
CA GLY A 13 -27.14 -3.75 17.76
C GLY A 13 -25.92 -2.84 17.64
N CYS A 14 -25.34 -2.83 16.45
CA CYS A 14 -24.22 -2.07 15.84
C CYS A 14 -23.73 -0.72 16.41
N GLU A 15 -24.04 -0.28 17.62
CA GLU A 15 -23.64 1.01 18.15
C GLU A 15 -22.48 0.84 19.13
N MET A 16 -21.35 1.48 18.79
CA MET A 16 -20.21 1.64 19.70
C MET A 16 -20.54 2.71 20.75
N LEU A 17 -20.20 2.46 22.01
CA LEU A 17 -20.42 3.42 23.11
C LEU A 17 -19.23 4.35 23.30
N VAL A 18 -19.46 5.51 23.92
CA VAL A 18 -18.38 6.46 24.29
C VAL A 18 -17.32 5.77 25.13
N SER A 19 -17.72 5.05 26.17
CA SER A 19 -16.81 4.32 27.07
C SER A 19 -16.07 3.18 26.37
N GLU A 20 -16.69 2.54 25.37
CA GLU A 20 -16.03 1.50 24.57
C GLU A 20 -14.89 2.09 23.73
N LEU A 21 -15.14 3.17 22.99
CA LEU A 21 -14.12 3.82 22.17
C LEU A 21 -13.04 4.51 23.02
N GLU A 22 -13.39 5.07 24.18
CA GLU A 22 -12.40 5.64 25.12
C GLU A 22 -11.49 4.56 25.74
N SER A 23 -12.00 3.35 25.96
CA SER A 23 -11.28 2.28 26.66
C SER A 23 -10.58 1.27 25.76
N ILE A 24 -10.81 1.31 24.43
CA ILE A 24 -10.16 0.39 23.50
C ILE A 24 -8.63 0.52 23.58
N ASN A 25 -7.97 -0.59 23.87
CA ASN A 25 -6.52 -0.63 23.97
C ASN A 25 -5.90 -0.87 22.59
N ILE A 26 -5.77 0.20 21.81
CA ILE A 26 -5.25 0.14 20.45
C ILE A 26 -3.83 -0.46 20.40
N SER A 27 -3.02 -0.26 21.45
CA SER A 27 -1.65 -0.80 21.52
C SER A 27 -1.56 -2.34 21.48
N GLN A 28 -2.63 -3.04 21.88
CA GLN A 28 -2.68 -4.50 21.75
C GLN A 28 -2.72 -4.95 20.29
N PHE A 29 -3.31 -4.16 19.39
CA PHE A 29 -3.37 -4.45 17.97
C PHE A 29 -2.02 -4.18 17.29
N ASP A 30 -1.26 -3.17 17.72
CA ASP A 30 0.14 -3.02 17.27
C ASP A 30 0.99 -4.22 17.68
N GLN A 31 0.85 -4.71 18.92
CA GLN A 31 1.58 -5.87 19.42
C GLN A 31 1.23 -7.13 18.64
N LEU A 32 -0.05 -7.31 18.31
CA LEU A 32 -0.53 -8.39 17.45
C LEU A 32 0.07 -8.30 16.04
N SER A 33 0.05 -7.11 15.43
CA SER A 33 0.66 -6.84 14.14
C SER A 33 2.16 -7.20 14.15
N GLN A 34 2.91 -6.76 15.15
CA GLN A 34 4.33 -7.15 15.31
C GLN A 34 4.52 -8.66 15.49
N SER A 35 3.57 -9.36 16.12
CA SER A 35 3.60 -10.81 16.22
C SER A 35 3.44 -11.47 14.85
N HIS A 36 2.48 -11.02 14.04
CA HIS A 36 2.31 -11.50 12.67
C HIS A 36 3.53 -11.24 11.80
N VAL A 37 4.18 -10.08 11.93
CA VAL A 37 5.45 -9.80 11.23
C VAL A 37 6.52 -10.85 11.58
N ARG A 38 6.68 -11.19 12.87
CA ARG A 38 7.64 -12.21 13.30
C ARG A 38 7.27 -13.60 12.80
N THR A 39 5.98 -13.95 12.84
CA THR A 39 5.47 -15.23 12.30
C THR A 39 5.73 -15.34 10.81
N ALA A 40 5.39 -14.32 10.02
CA ALA A 40 5.65 -14.29 8.58
C ALA A 40 7.13 -14.48 8.27
N LYS A 41 8.01 -13.77 8.98
CA LYS A 41 9.46 -13.93 8.82
C LYS A 41 9.91 -15.37 9.09
N SER A 42 9.47 -15.96 10.19
CA SER A 42 9.84 -17.33 10.55
C SER A 42 9.32 -18.38 9.55
N LEU A 43 8.17 -18.14 8.92
CA LEU A 43 7.62 -19.02 7.88
C LEU A 43 8.41 -18.91 6.57
N VAL A 44 8.82 -17.70 6.18
CA VAL A 44 9.72 -17.48 5.04
C VAL A 44 11.04 -18.22 5.24
N GLU A 45 11.69 -18.01 6.40
CA GLU A 45 12.95 -18.70 6.73
C GLU A 45 12.81 -20.23 6.69
N GLN A 46 11.67 -20.77 7.15
CA GLN A 46 11.38 -22.20 7.06
C GLN A 46 11.20 -22.69 5.62
N SER A 47 10.49 -21.93 4.78
CA SER A 47 10.32 -22.26 3.36
C SER A 47 11.66 -22.31 2.63
N GLU A 48 12.49 -21.29 2.81
CA GLU A 48 13.86 -21.23 2.26
C GLU A 48 14.70 -22.42 2.72
N GLU A 49 14.69 -22.75 4.03
CA GLU A 49 15.43 -23.91 4.54
C GLU A 49 14.93 -25.23 3.96
N ILE A 50 13.62 -25.38 3.74
CA ILE A 50 13.06 -26.60 3.13
C ILE A 50 13.50 -26.72 1.67
N TYR A 51 13.44 -25.63 0.89
CA TYR A 51 13.91 -25.64 -0.50
C TYR A 51 15.42 -25.91 -0.59
N ASP A 52 16.24 -25.15 0.14
CA ASP A 52 17.69 -25.18 0.03
C ASP A 52 18.32 -26.41 0.69
N ARG A 53 17.97 -26.69 1.95
CA ARG A 53 18.67 -27.73 2.75
C ARG A 53 18.02 -29.09 2.67
N SER A 54 16.70 -29.15 2.53
CA SER A 54 15.98 -30.43 2.51
C SER A 54 15.76 -30.92 1.07
N GLY A 55 15.24 -30.06 0.19
CA GLY A 55 15.01 -30.38 -1.23
C GLY A 55 16.30 -30.57 -2.02
N GLY A 56 17.23 -29.60 -1.95
CA GLY A 56 18.51 -29.66 -2.66
C GLY A 56 19.42 -30.83 -2.25
N ALA A 57 19.55 -31.10 -0.94
CA ALA A 57 20.37 -32.22 -0.46
C ALA A 57 19.76 -33.59 -0.80
N LEU A 58 18.42 -33.70 -0.83
CA LEU A 58 17.72 -34.91 -1.30
C LEU A 58 17.89 -35.11 -2.81
N ALA A 59 17.92 -34.02 -3.58
CA ALA A 59 18.12 -34.00 -5.04
C ALA A 59 19.36 -34.82 -5.46
N ASP A 60 20.47 -34.56 -4.77
CA ASP A 60 21.77 -35.12 -5.11
C ASP A 60 21.99 -36.55 -4.61
N ASN A 61 21.37 -36.92 -3.48
CA ASN A 61 21.75 -38.13 -2.74
C ASN A 61 20.71 -39.27 -2.79
N TRP A 62 19.46 -39.02 -3.19
CA TRP A 62 18.41 -40.05 -3.17
C TRP A 62 17.49 -39.93 -4.39
N LYS A 63 17.58 -40.87 -5.34
CA LYS A 63 16.98 -40.74 -6.70
C LYS A 63 15.90 -41.78 -7.02
N ASP A 64 15.35 -42.47 -6.03
CA ASP A 64 14.30 -43.46 -6.24
C ASP A 64 12.89 -42.83 -6.14
N LYS A 65 11.85 -43.65 -6.37
CA LYS A 65 10.45 -43.21 -6.31
C LYS A 65 10.00 -42.75 -4.91
N TYR A 66 10.65 -43.21 -3.84
CA TYR A 66 10.33 -42.79 -2.47
C TYR A 66 10.95 -41.42 -2.18
N ALA A 67 12.14 -41.16 -2.74
CA ALA A 67 12.75 -39.84 -2.70
C ALA A 67 11.90 -38.79 -3.44
N ALA A 68 11.31 -39.15 -4.58
CA ALA A 68 10.38 -38.26 -5.29
C ALA A 68 9.19 -37.88 -4.41
N GLY A 69 8.47 -38.86 -3.84
CA GLY A 69 7.34 -38.57 -2.96
C GLY A 69 7.71 -37.80 -1.69
N ALA A 70 8.91 -38.01 -1.14
CA ALA A 70 9.40 -37.22 0.00
C ALA A 70 9.72 -35.77 -0.39
N ARG A 71 10.21 -35.51 -1.61
CA ARG A 71 10.42 -34.16 -2.13
C ARG A 71 9.11 -33.45 -2.37
N ASP A 72 8.14 -34.12 -3.00
CA ASP A 72 6.81 -33.55 -3.26
C ASP A 72 6.15 -33.10 -1.95
N GLU A 73 6.25 -33.92 -0.89
CA GLU A 73 5.75 -33.57 0.45
C GLU A 73 6.47 -32.35 1.04
N LEU A 74 7.81 -32.30 0.96
CA LEU A 74 8.58 -31.16 1.46
C LEU A 74 8.26 -29.87 0.70
N GLU A 75 8.12 -29.94 -0.62
CA GLU A 75 7.72 -28.79 -1.43
C GLU A 75 6.31 -28.31 -1.06
N ARG A 76 5.38 -29.22 -0.77
CA ARG A 76 4.04 -28.88 -0.29
C ARG A 76 4.08 -28.11 1.03
N GLU A 77 4.90 -28.55 1.98
CA GLU A 77 5.08 -27.86 3.26
C GLU A 77 5.77 -26.49 3.09
N ALA A 78 6.74 -26.36 2.19
CA ALA A 78 7.39 -25.09 1.86
C ALA A 78 6.40 -24.07 1.27
N ARG A 79 5.54 -24.51 0.34
CA ARG A 79 4.45 -23.70 -0.24
C ARG A 79 3.42 -23.29 0.81
N SER A 80 3.05 -24.22 1.70
CA SER A 80 2.18 -23.91 2.83
C SER A 80 2.77 -22.81 3.73
N CYS A 81 4.08 -22.84 3.97
CA CYS A 81 4.77 -21.79 4.71
C CYS A 81 4.74 -20.44 3.98
N GLU A 82 4.95 -20.41 2.65
CA GLU A 82 4.83 -19.19 1.84
C GLU A 82 3.42 -18.58 1.95
N ILE A 83 2.37 -19.41 1.80
CA ILE A 83 0.98 -18.97 1.85
C ILE A 83 0.62 -18.41 3.23
N LEU A 84 0.99 -19.11 4.31
CA LEU A 84 0.76 -18.64 5.67
C LEU A 84 1.57 -17.38 6.01
N ALA A 85 2.76 -17.22 5.44
CA ALA A 85 3.56 -16.00 5.59
C ALA A 85 2.86 -14.80 4.94
N MET A 86 2.33 -15.00 3.73
CA MET A 86 1.52 -14.01 3.03
C MET A 86 0.24 -13.67 3.81
N GLU A 87 -0.46 -14.67 4.35
CA GLU A 87 -1.67 -14.46 5.16
C GLU A 87 -1.37 -13.63 6.43
N ALA A 88 -0.25 -13.92 7.10
CA ALA A 88 0.19 -13.14 8.25
C ALA A 88 0.54 -11.69 7.85
N ARG A 89 1.12 -11.46 6.66
CA ARG A 89 1.39 -10.11 6.13
C ARG A 89 0.11 -9.36 5.75
N GLY A 90 -0.86 -10.04 5.14
CA GLY A 90 -2.19 -9.44 4.88
C GLY A 90 -2.86 -9.01 6.18
N SER A 91 -2.78 -9.84 7.23
CA SER A 91 -3.30 -9.48 8.56
C SER A 91 -2.63 -8.22 9.13
N VAL A 92 -1.33 -8.06 8.92
CA VAL A 92 -0.58 -6.84 9.31
C VAL A 92 -1.14 -5.60 8.61
N SER A 93 -1.43 -5.67 7.31
CA SER A 93 -1.98 -4.54 6.54
C SER A 93 -3.33 -4.08 7.08
N VAL A 94 -4.25 -5.03 7.37
CA VAL A 94 -5.57 -4.69 7.94
C VAL A 94 -5.44 -4.09 9.33
N LEU A 95 -4.60 -4.69 10.19
CA LEU A 95 -4.38 -4.20 11.56
C LEU A 95 -3.75 -2.81 11.58
N ASP A 96 -2.87 -2.49 10.63
CA ASP A 96 -2.22 -1.18 10.51
C ASP A 96 -3.24 -0.07 10.21
N GLY A 97 -4.07 -0.28 9.18
CA GLY A 97 -5.13 0.67 8.81
C GLY A 97 -6.18 0.82 9.92
N PHE A 98 -6.61 -0.29 10.52
CA PHE A 98 -7.52 -0.29 11.67
C PHE A 98 -6.97 0.54 12.84
N THR A 99 -5.72 0.31 13.22
CA THR A 99 -5.07 0.98 14.36
C THR A 99 -4.96 2.49 14.12
N ALA A 100 -4.55 2.91 12.92
CA ALA A 100 -4.47 4.32 12.57
C ALA A 100 -5.84 5.00 12.54
N ALA A 101 -6.84 4.34 11.96
CA ALA A 101 -8.22 4.86 11.89
C ALA A 101 -8.85 4.97 13.29
N MET A 102 -8.72 3.94 14.13
CA MET A 102 -9.26 3.94 15.49
C MET A 102 -8.57 4.96 16.40
N ARG A 103 -7.26 5.21 16.23
CA ARG A 103 -6.55 6.29 16.94
C ARG A 103 -7.12 7.65 16.60
N THR A 104 -7.43 7.86 15.32
CA THR A 104 -8.04 9.10 14.84
C THR A 104 -9.42 9.30 15.46
N GLN A 105 -10.28 8.28 15.42
CA GLN A 105 -11.61 8.35 16.03
C GLN A 105 -11.58 8.53 17.54
N GLN A 106 -10.70 7.80 18.25
CA GLN A 106 -10.55 7.94 19.70
C GLN A 106 -10.10 9.37 20.08
N ARG A 107 -9.17 9.96 19.32
CA ARG A 107 -8.73 11.33 19.54
C ARG A 107 -9.84 12.34 19.26
N GLU A 108 -10.58 12.16 18.17
CA GLU A 108 -11.69 13.05 17.81
C GLU A 108 -12.80 13.01 18.87
N LEU A 109 -13.12 11.82 19.39
CA LEU A 109 -14.04 11.63 20.51
C LEU A 109 -13.53 12.39 21.74
N GLN A 110 -12.28 12.17 22.14
CA GLN A 110 -11.69 12.81 23.33
C GLN A 110 -11.75 14.34 23.24
N LEU A 111 -11.41 14.92 22.09
CA LEU A 111 -11.46 16.36 21.88
C LEU A 111 -12.89 16.89 21.93
N THR A 112 -13.83 16.21 21.27
CA THR A 112 -15.24 16.61 21.23
C THR A 112 -15.90 16.51 22.61
N VAL A 113 -15.62 15.44 23.35
CA VAL A 113 -16.09 15.23 24.73
C VAL A 113 -15.47 16.27 25.67
N ALA A 114 -14.18 16.57 25.52
CA ALA A 114 -13.53 17.62 26.31
C ALA A 114 -14.16 19.00 26.04
N GLU A 115 -14.46 19.31 24.78
CA GLU A 115 -15.14 20.56 24.39
C GLU A 115 -16.55 20.65 25.01
N ALA A 116 -17.35 19.58 24.93
CA ALA A 116 -18.67 19.53 25.55
C ALA A 116 -18.60 19.70 27.08
N ARG A 117 -17.67 19.00 27.74
CA ARG A 117 -17.47 19.09 29.20
C ARG A 117 -17.01 20.49 29.63
N ALA A 118 -16.16 21.16 28.85
CA ALA A 118 -15.72 22.53 29.12
C ALA A 118 -16.89 23.54 29.11
N ARG A 119 -17.96 23.25 28.37
CA ARG A 119 -19.20 24.05 28.33
C ARG A 119 -20.21 23.65 29.42
N ALA A 120 -19.81 22.79 30.36
CA ALA A 120 -20.66 22.19 31.39
C ALA A 120 -21.84 21.38 30.80
N PHE A 121 -21.56 20.61 29.75
CA PHE A 121 -22.49 19.60 29.24
C PHE A 121 -22.10 18.20 29.73
N HIS A 122 -23.11 17.35 29.94
CA HIS A 122 -22.96 15.95 30.26
C HIS A 122 -23.07 15.12 28.98
N VAL A 123 -22.06 14.30 28.70
CA VAL A 123 -22.06 13.35 27.59
C VAL A 123 -22.45 11.98 28.13
N ASN A 124 -23.55 11.42 27.64
CA ASN A 124 -23.97 10.05 27.95
C ASN A 124 -23.22 9.04 27.09
N ASP A 125 -23.24 7.79 27.52
CA ASP A 125 -22.50 6.71 26.88
C ASP A 125 -23.03 6.35 25.47
N ASP A 126 -24.31 6.65 25.19
CA ASP A 126 -24.97 6.50 23.89
C ASP A 126 -24.69 7.68 22.92
N GLY A 127 -23.74 8.55 23.28
CA GLY A 127 -23.36 9.74 22.54
C GLY A 127 -24.33 10.91 22.64
N THR A 128 -25.41 10.82 23.41
CA THR A 128 -26.31 11.97 23.63
C THR A 128 -25.70 12.97 24.59
N VAL A 129 -25.90 14.26 24.32
CA VAL A 129 -25.36 15.35 25.15
C VAL A 129 -26.49 16.14 25.80
N ARG A 130 -26.38 16.38 27.10
CA ARG A 130 -27.37 17.13 27.90
C ARG A 130 -26.73 18.32 28.58
N ALA A 131 -27.41 19.46 28.56
CA ALA A 131 -27.01 20.60 29.36
C ALA A 131 -27.51 20.43 30.81
N TYR A 132 -26.70 20.83 31.79
CA TYR A 132 -27.20 20.97 33.17
C TYR A 132 -28.18 22.14 33.29
N ASP A 133 -27.99 23.19 32.50
CA ASP A 133 -28.89 24.33 32.36
C ASP A 133 -29.79 24.14 31.12
N PRO A 134 -31.12 23.98 31.29
CA PRO A 134 -32.04 23.79 30.17
C PRO A 134 -31.98 24.89 29.10
N THR A 135 -31.57 26.12 29.47
CA THR A 135 -31.44 27.23 28.50
C THR A 135 -30.31 27.01 27.50
N LYS A 136 -29.35 26.14 27.81
CA LYS A 136 -28.23 25.76 26.94
C LYS A 136 -28.44 24.44 26.20
N GLN A 137 -29.61 23.82 26.30
CA GLN A 137 -29.84 22.51 25.69
C GLN A 137 -29.67 22.56 24.15
N ALA A 138 -30.12 23.63 23.48
CA ALA A 138 -29.94 23.78 22.05
C ALA A 138 -28.45 23.81 21.62
N GLU A 139 -27.57 24.34 22.48
CA GLU A 139 -26.13 24.31 22.25
C GLU A 139 -25.55 22.90 22.49
N ALA A 140 -25.98 22.23 23.57
CA ALA A 140 -25.61 20.84 23.85
C ALA A 140 -26.04 19.88 22.73
N ASP A 141 -27.21 20.10 22.14
CA ASP A 141 -27.77 19.29 21.04
C ASP A 141 -26.87 19.31 19.80
N THR A 142 -26.04 20.35 19.61
CA THR A 142 -25.08 20.41 18.50
C THR A 142 -23.95 19.38 18.61
N PHE A 143 -23.62 18.91 19.81
CA PHE A 143 -22.56 17.90 20.03
C PHE A 143 -23.05 16.47 19.81
N THR A 144 -24.32 16.19 20.04
CA THR A 144 -24.90 14.84 19.88
C THR A 144 -24.65 14.24 18.48
N PRO A 145 -24.93 14.93 17.35
CA PRO A 145 -24.65 14.36 16.03
C PRO A 145 -23.15 14.15 15.79
N LEU A 146 -22.27 15.05 16.29
CA LEU A 146 -20.82 14.90 16.14
C LEU A 146 -20.31 13.63 16.82
N ILE A 147 -20.69 13.43 18.10
CA ILE A 147 -20.27 12.26 18.87
C ILE A 147 -20.84 10.98 18.26
N ARG A 148 -22.10 10.99 17.82
CA ARG A 148 -22.71 9.81 17.18
C ARG A 148 -22.07 9.46 15.84
N THR A 149 -21.65 10.44 15.05
CA THR A 149 -20.90 10.18 13.81
C THR A 149 -19.55 9.51 14.12
N ILE A 150 -18.79 10.03 15.09
CA ILE A 150 -17.50 9.44 15.52
C ILE A 150 -17.68 7.98 15.95
N LEU A 151 -18.71 7.70 16.77
CA LEU A 151 -19.01 6.33 17.22
C LEU A 151 -19.47 5.42 16.09
N ALA A 152 -20.26 5.92 15.15
CA ALA A 152 -20.71 5.16 13.98
C ALA A 152 -19.54 4.84 13.03
N ASP A 153 -18.63 5.78 12.81
CA ASP A 153 -17.43 5.57 12.01
C ASP A 153 -16.49 4.55 12.67
N ALA A 154 -16.27 4.65 13.97
CA ALA A 154 -15.49 3.67 14.72
C ALA A 154 -16.10 2.26 14.69
N ALA A 155 -17.43 2.15 14.80
CA ALA A 155 -18.13 0.88 14.66
C ALA A 155 -18.00 0.27 13.25
N ARG A 156 -18.04 1.11 12.20
CA ARG A 156 -17.86 0.69 10.82
C ARG A 156 -16.42 0.22 10.55
N ILE A 157 -15.43 0.94 11.06
CA ILE A 157 -14.01 0.57 10.99
C ILE A 157 -13.77 -0.80 11.65
N ASP A 158 -14.32 -1.03 12.84
CA ASP A 158 -14.23 -2.33 13.55
C ASP A 158 -14.87 -3.47 12.75
N GLN A 159 -16.07 -3.25 12.21
CA GLN A 159 -16.79 -4.25 11.42
C GLN A 159 -16.05 -4.59 10.12
N GLU A 160 -15.57 -3.59 9.40
CA GLU A 160 -14.84 -3.78 8.14
C GLU A 160 -13.52 -4.50 8.38
N ALA A 161 -12.73 -4.08 9.38
CA ALA A 161 -11.48 -4.75 9.72
C ALA A 161 -11.69 -6.23 10.10
N ALA A 162 -12.73 -6.52 10.89
CA ALA A 162 -13.09 -7.90 11.25
C ALA A 162 -13.54 -8.72 10.03
N ALA A 163 -14.28 -8.12 9.09
CA ALA A 163 -14.70 -8.77 7.86
C ALA A 163 -13.51 -9.11 6.96
N GLN A 164 -12.58 -8.17 6.79
CA GLN A 164 -11.37 -8.36 5.98
C GLN A 164 -10.45 -9.45 6.55
N LEU A 165 -10.21 -9.45 7.87
CA LEU A 165 -9.44 -10.52 8.53
C LEU A 165 -10.11 -11.89 8.40
N LYS A 166 -11.44 -11.94 8.49
CA LYS A 166 -12.19 -13.19 8.31
C LYS A 166 -12.14 -13.68 6.86
N GLN A 167 -12.23 -12.79 5.89
CA GLN A 167 -12.11 -13.15 4.47
C GLN A 167 -10.72 -13.72 4.18
N LEU A 168 -9.67 -13.12 4.75
CA LEU A 168 -8.31 -13.62 4.63
C LEU A 168 -8.14 -15.04 5.21
N ASP A 169 -8.63 -15.30 6.43
CA ASP A 169 -8.60 -16.62 7.11
C ASP A 169 -9.42 -17.70 6.36
N GLN A 170 -10.36 -17.32 5.49
CA GLN A 170 -11.21 -18.26 4.75
C GLN A 170 -10.52 -18.92 3.54
N HIS A 171 -9.40 -18.37 3.08
CA HIS A 171 -8.65 -18.96 1.96
C HIS A 171 -7.91 -20.22 2.39
N GLY A 172 -7.27 -20.22 3.57
CA GLY A 172 -6.44 -21.34 3.99
C GLY A 172 -5.21 -21.54 3.10
N VAL A 173 -4.61 -22.73 3.14
CA VAL A 173 -3.43 -23.08 2.35
C VAL A 173 -3.75 -23.65 0.96
N ASP A 174 -4.94 -24.22 0.78
CA ASP A 174 -5.51 -24.66 -0.51
C ASP A 174 -6.46 -23.52 -0.96
N VAL A 175 -5.86 -22.55 -1.65
CA VAL A 175 -6.46 -21.25 -1.98
C VAL A 175 -7.42 -21.39 -3.14
N ASP A 176 -7.15 -22.29 -4.08
CA ASP A 176 -7.99 -22.51 -5.25
C ASP A 176 -9.06 -23.60 -5.06
N LYS A 177 -8.94 -24.41 -4.01
CA LYS A 177 -9.88 -25.43 -3.53
C LYS A 177 -9.97 -26.64 -4.44
N ASP A 178 -8.88 -27.00 -5.10
CA ASP A 178 -8.80 -28.19 -5.93
C ASP A 178 -8.46 -29.47 -5.15
N GLY A 179 -8.02 -29.33 -3.89
CA GLY A 179 -7.72 -30.40 -2.96
C GLY A 179 -6.23 -30.75 -2.83
N ASP A 180 -5.32 -29.99 -3.44
CA ASP A 180 -3.89 -30.05 -3.17
C ASP A 180 -3.31 -28.70 -2.68
N VAL A 181 -1.97 -28.62 -2.57
CA VAL A 181 -1.28 -27.38 -2.19
C VAL A 181 -0.05 -27.24 -3.08
N ASP A 182 -0.16 -26.40 -4.09
CA ASP A 182 0.83 -26.35 -5.16
C ASP A 182 1.27 -24.91 -5.54
N GLY A 183 1.92 -24.77 -6.69
CA GLY A 183 2.41 -23.46 -7.14
C GLY A 183 1.28 -22.49 -7.50
N ASP A 184 0.13 -23.01 -7.93
CA ASP A 184 -1.02 -22.21 -8.32
C ASP A 184 -1.67 -21.57 -7.09
N ASP A 185 -1.72 -22.27 -5.94
CA ASP A 185 -2.15 -21.67 -4.67
C ASP A 185 -1.28 -20.50 -4.23
N VAL A 186 0.05 -20.66 -4.31
CA VAL A 186 0.99 -19.59 -3.95
C VAL A 186 0.80 -18.39 -4.89
N ASN A 187 0.68 -18.65 -6.19
CA ASN A 187 0.45 -17.61 -7.19
C ASN A 187 -0.89 -16.89 -6.98
N LYS A 188 -1.95 -17.63 -6.64
CA LYS A 188 -3.28 -17.09 -6.37
C LYS A 188 -3.32 -16.28 -5.09
N MET A 189 -2.70 -16.77 -4.01
CA MET A 189 -2.54 -16.01 -2.78
C MET A 189 -1.87 -14.66 -3.05
N ARG A 190 -0.77 -14.68 -3.82
CA ARG A 190 -0.03 -13.47 -4.18
C ARG A 190 -0.86 -12.50 -5.04
N ASN A 191 -1.46 -13.00 -6.12
CA ASN A 191 -2.02 -12.15 -7.18
C ASN A 191 -3.49 -11.77 -6.97
N GLU A 192 -4.25 -12.56 -6.21
CA GLU A 192 -5.70 -12.38 -6.08
C GLU A 192 -6.14 -12.10 -4.64
N VAL A 193 -5.40 -12.61 -3.64
CA VAL A 193 -5.79 -12.49 -2.23
C VAL A 193 -5.09 -11.33 -1.53
N LEU A 194 -3.78 -11.16 -1.73
CA LEU A 194 -2.98 -10.18 -0.97
C LEU A 194 -3.29 -8.71 -1.27
N ASP A 195 -3.90 -8.41 -2.42
CA ASP A 195 -4.20 -7.03 -2.82
C ASP A 195 -5.31 -6.44 -1.93
N ALA A 196 -6.32 -7.24 -1.58
CA ALA A 196 -7.45 -6.81 -0.78
C ALA A 196 -7.07 -6.33 0.63
N PRO A 197 -6.24 -7.04 1.43
CA PRO A 197 -5.75 -6.54 2.72
C PRO A 197 -4.95 -5.23 2.65
N ALA A 198 -4.17 -5.02 1.59
CA ALA A 198 -3.41 -3.78 1.39
C ALA A 198 -4.35 -2.60 1.11
N GLN A 199 -5.32 -2.79 0.21
CA GLN A 199 -6.35 -1.79 -0.09
C GLN A 199 -7.24 -1.51 1.13
N ALA A 200 -7.64 -2.55 1.87
CA ALA A 200 -8.41 -2.43 3.10
C ALA A 200 -7.73 -1.53 4.14
N SER A 201 -6.39 -1.57 4.22
CA SER A 201 -5.62 -0.69 5.09
C SER A 201 -5.91 0.78 4.81
N LEU A 202 -5.86 1.16 3.52
CA LEU A 202 -6.15 2.51 3.05
C LEU A 202 -7.61 2.89 3.25
N ASP A 203 -8.53 1.97 2.93
CA ASP A 203 -9.97 2.20 3.05
C ASP A 203 -10.39 2.42 4.50
N LEU A 204 -9.85 1.65 5.46
CA LEU A 204 -10.09 1.84 6.88
C LEU A 204 -9.63 3.23 7.35
N MET A 205 -8.44 3.68 6.93
CA MET A 205 -7.97 5.03 7.22
C MET A 205 -8.89 6.09 6.61
N LYS A 206 -9.33 5.89 5.36
CA LYS A 206 -10.20 6.81 4.62
C LYS A 206 -11.56 6.99 5.30
N GLN A 207 -12.08 5.95 5.95
CA GLN A 207 -13.31 6.02 6.74
C GLN A 207 -13.21 6.96 7.94
N SER A 208 -12.00 7.28 8.40
CA SER A 208 -11.78 8.26 9.48
C SER A 208 -11.64 9.71 9.01
N MET A 209 -11.81 9.96 7.71
CA MET A 209 -11.68 11.28 7.11
C MET A 209 -13.07 11.89 6.78
N PRO A 210 -13.29 13.19 7.05
CA PRO A 210 -14.55 13.86 6.75
C PRO A 210 -14.61 14.32 5.27
N LEU A 211 -14.47 13.38 4.33
CA LEU A 211 -14.32 13.68 2.89
C LEU A 211 -15.52 14.43 2.29
N ASN A 212 -16.72 14.20 2.81
CA ASN A 212 -17.97 14.83 2.34
C ASN A 212 -18.42 16.02 3.21
N ALA A 213 -17.63 16.42 4.20
CA ALA A 213 -17.96 17.51 5.10
C ALA A 213 -17.61 18.89 4.50
N SER A 214 -18.06 19.96 5.15
CA SER A 214 -17.71 21.34 4.77
C SER A 214 -16.20 21.60 4.88
N LYS A 215 -15.74 22.66 4.21
CA LYS A 215 -14.34 23.12 4.28
C LYS A 215 -13.91 23.36 5.73
N GLU A 216 -14.79 23.94 6.53
CA GLU A 216 -14.55 24.27 7.93
C GLU A 216 -14.43 23.01 8.80
N GLU A 217 -15.27 22.01 8.57
CA GLU A 217 -15.21 20.71 9.27
C GLU A 217 -13.93 19.94 8.89
N GLN A 218 -13.60 19.89 7.60
CA GLN A 218 -12.35 19.30 7.12
C GLN A 218 -11.12 19.99 7.73
N HIS A 219 -11.16 21.32 7.86
CA HIS A 219 -10.09 22.09 8.50
C HIS A 219 -9.99 21.80 9.99
N LYS A 220 -11.12 21.74 10.71
CA LYS A 220 -11.17 21.37 12.13
C LYS A 220 -10.58 19.98 12.34
N TRP A 221 -10.96 19.01 11.52
CA TRP A 221 -10.39 17.66 11.55
C TRP A 221 -8.87 17.69 11.33
N TRP A 222 -8.39 18.29 10.25
CA TRP A 222 -6.95 18.34 9.93
C TRP A 222 -6.09 18.97 11.02
N THR A 223 -6.57 20.06 11.61
CA THR A 223 -5.87 20.77 12.70
C THR A 223 -5.97 20.05 14.04
N SER A 224 -6.96 19.16 14.21
CA SER A 224 -7.09 18.33 15.39
C SER A 224 -6.06 17.21 15.44
N LEU A 225 -5.59 16.73 14.29
CA LEU A 225 -4.60 15.65 14.18
C LEU A 225 -3.27 16.02 14.84
N THR A 226 -2.55 15.01 15.34
CA THR A 226 -1.13 15.17 15.69
C THR A 226 -0.28 15.32 14.42
N GLU A 227 0.97 15.74 14.57
CA GLU A 227 1.90 15.80 13.44
C GLU A 227 2.13 14.43 12.81
N GLU A 228 2.33 13.41 13.65
CA GLU A 228 2.47 12.03 13.20
C GLU A 228 1.26 11.55 12.40
N GLN A 229 0.04 11.84 12.86
CA GLN A 229 -1.19 11.50 12.13
C GLN A 229 -1.26 12.23 10.78
N ARG A 230 -0.91 13.52 10.73
CA ARG A 230 -0.86 14.26 9.46
C ARG A 230 0.12 13.63 8.48
N GLU A 231 1.32 13.26 8.92
CA GLU A 231 2.30 12.56 8.06
C GLU A 231 1.79 11.19 7.61
N GLN A 232 1.13 10.42 8.48
CA GLN A 232 0.50 9.15 8.11
C GLN A 232 -0.53 9.34 7.00
N PHE A 233 -1.44 10.32 7.12
CA PHE A 233 -2.43 10.60 6.06
C PHE A 233 -1.80 11.11 4.78
N LYS A 234 -0.80 12.00 4.85
CA LYS A 234 -0.07 12.46 3.65
C LYS A 234 0.61 11.33 2.89
N ARG A 235 1.05 10.28 3.58
CA ARG A 235 1.74 9.14 2.98
C ARG A 235 0.79 8.04 2.52
N ALA A 236 -0.24 7.73 3.30
CA ALA A 236 -1.17 6.64 3.01
C ALA A 236 -2.28 7.06 2.04
N LEU A 237 -2.82 8.27 2.19
CA LEU A 237 -3.97 8.79 1.43
C LEU A 237 -3.66 10.16 0.81
N PRO A 238 -2.59 10.26 0.00
CA PRO A 238 -2.07 11.54 -0.50
C PRO A 238 -3.11 12.28 -1.35
N LEU A 239 -3.86 11.58 -2.19
CA LEU A 239 -4.85 12.17 -3.10
C LEU A 239 -6.06 12.70 -2.35
N GLU A 240 -6.56 11.97 -1.35
CA GLU A 240 -7.64 12.44 -0.48
C GLU A 240 -7.23 13.72 0.24
N VAL A 241 -6.04 13.74 0.87
CA VAL A 241 -5.53 14.93 1.55
C VAL A 241 -5.35 16.11 0.59
N TYR A 242 -4.80 15.86 -0.60
CA TYR A 242 -4.62 16.88 -1.63
C TYR A 242 -5.94 17.51 -2.09
N ASN A 243 -6.98 16.69 -2.23
CA ASN A 243 -8.29 17.10 -2.75
C ASN A 243 -9.22 17.71 -1.69
N MET A 244 -8.97 17.51 -0.40
CA MET A 244 -9.78 18.12 0.67
C MET A 244 -9.70 19.65 0.65
N ALA A 245 -10.84 20.32 0.65
CA ALA A 245 -10.94 21.78 0.62
C ALA A 245 -10.44 22.45 1.93
N GLY A 246 -10.57 21.75 3.06
CA GLY A 246 -10.14 22.24 4.38
C GLY A 246 -8.64 22.07 4.68
N VAL A 247 -7.90 21.35 3.84
CA VAL A 247 -6.44 21.16 3.99
C VAL A 247 -5.70 22.41 3.49
N PRO A 248 -4.72 22.93 4.27
CA PRO A 248 -3.95 24.12 3.88
C PRO A 248 -3.19 24.00 2.55
N ASP A 249 -3.06 25.11 1.82
CA ASP A 249 -2.40 25.12 0.50
C ASP A 249 -0.90 24.78 0.56
N ASP A 250 -0.22 25.07 1.67
CA ASP A 250 1.18 24.67 1.90
C ASP A 250 1.33 23.15 1.99
N VAL A 251 0.39 22.46 2.63
CA VAL A 251 0.33 20.99 2.64
C VAL A 251 0.12 20.45 1.23
N LYS A 252 -0.78 21.07 0.45
CA LYS A 252 -1.02 20.67 -0.95
C LYS A 252 0.21 20.87 -1.83
N ARG A 253 0.95 21.96 -1.63
CA ARG A 253 2.23 22.22 -2.32
C ARG A 253 3.30 21.21 -1.92
N ASP A 254 3.40 20.86 -0.63
CA ASP A 254 4.32 19.80 -0.15
C ASP A 254 4.02 18.46 -0.82
N LEU A 255 2.74 18.07 -0.89
CA LEU A 255 2.30 16.85 -1.58
C LEU A 255 2.59 16.89 -3.09
N ALA A 256 2.30 18.02 -3.76
CA ALA A 256 2.58 18.17 -5.19
C ALA A 256 4.06 18.07 -5.52
N GLY A 257 4.94 18.42 -4.58
CA GLY A 257 6.39 18.44 -4.77
C GLY A 257 6.87 19.65 -5.56
N SER A 258 8.17 19.68 -5.82
CA SER A 258 8.84 20.74 -6.58
C SER A 258 9.89 20.18 -7.54
N ASP A 259 9.67 18.95 -7.98
CA ASP A 259 10.65 18.14 -8.72
C ASP A 259 10.58 18.33 -10.24
N GLY A 260 9.93 19.41 -10.71
CA GLY A 260 9.64 19.67 -12.13
C GLY A 260 8.26 19.17 -12.58
N TYR A 261 7.73 18.15 -11.91
CA TYR A 261 6.41 17.58 -12.18
C TYR A 261 5.54 17.56 -10.91
N ASN A 262 4.24 17.31 -11.07
CA ASN A 262 3.30 17.21 -9.95
C ASN A 262 3.13 15.75 -9.49
N ARG A 263 3.65 15.40 -8.31
CA ARG A 263 3.57 14.04 -7.76
C ARG A 263 2.15 13.53 -7.56
N MET A 264 1.20 14.40 -7.24
CA MET A 264 -0.20 13.98 -7.08
C MET A 264 -0.84 13.63 -8.42
N LYS A 265 -0.46 14.32 -9.50
CA LYS A 265 -0.86 13.89 -10.85
C LYS A 265 -0.21 12.57 -11.25
N LEU A 266 1.06 12.35 -10.89
CA LEU A 266 1.74 11.07 -11.12
C LEU A 266 1.00 9.92 -10.41
N VAL A 267 0.70 10.09 -9.12
CA VAL A 267 -0.02 9.08 -8.33
C VAL A 267 -1.44 8.85 -8.87
N GLN A 268 -2.18 9.93 -9.21
CA GLN A 268 -3.51 9.82 -9.80
C GLN A 268 -3.46 9.06 -11.14
N TYR A 269 -2.52 9.41 -12.02
CA TYR A 269 -2.36 8.71 -13.30
C TYR A 269 -2.08 7.23 -13.08
N ALA A 270 -1.20 6.89 -12.14
CA ALA A 270 -0.85 5.51 -11.84
C ALA A 270 -2.10 4.69 -11.46
N LEU A 271 -2.90 5.19 -10.51
CA LEU A 271 -4.12 4.52 -10.06
C LEU A 271 -5.18 4.43 -11.17
N ASP A 272 -5.37 5.50 -11.94
CA ASP A 272 -6.36 5.53 -13.03
C ASP A 272 -6.01 4.59 -14.19
N ASN A 273 -4.72 4.26 -14.35
CA ASN A 273 -4.21 3.54 -15.52
C ASN A 273 -3.56 2.19 -15.21
N ALA A 274 -3.62 1.69 -13.97
CA ALA A 274 -3.06 0.39 -13.59
C ALA A 274 -3.58 -0.76 -14.48
N TYR A 275 -4.85 -0.68 -14.87
CA TYR A 275 -5.56 -1.67 -15.69
C TYR A 275 -5.82 -1.20 -17.14
N ASN A 276 -5.25 -0.06 -17.56
CA ASN A 276 -5.52 0.52 -18.87
C ASN A 276 -4.75 -0.21 -19.99
N LYS A 277 -5.43 -1.12 -20.68
CA LYS A 277 -4.85 -1.92 -21.79
C LYS A 277 -4.42 -1.10 -23.01
N ASP A 278 -4.80 0.16 -23.11
CA ASP A 278 -4.30 1.05 -24.16
C ASP A 278 -2.81 1.41 -23.97
N LEU A 279 -2.21 1.07 -22.83
CA LEU A 279 -0.78 1.23 -22.53
C LEU A 279 0.06 -0.03 -22.82
N ASP A 280 -0.57 -1.11 -23.30
CA ASP A 280 0.12 -2.37 -23.61
C ASP A 280 0.85 -2.33 -24.97
N TYR A 281 1.90 -1.51 -25.07
CA TYR A 281 2.69 -1.32 -26.29
C TYR A 281 3.88 -2.27 -26.44
N PHE A 282 4.39 -2.82 -25.33
CA PHE A 282 5.59 -3.65 -25.25
C PHE A 282 5.31 -4.94 -24.49
N ASP A 283 6.21 -5.92 -24.59
CA ASP A 283 6.09 -7.19 -23.84
C ASP A 283 6.25 -6.97 -22.32
N ASN A 284 7.01 -5.96 -21.91
CA ASN A 284 7.07 -5.47 -20.52
C ASN A 284 6.79 -3.97 -20.49
N ASN A 285 5.64 -3.60 -19.94
CA ASN A 285 5.13 -2.22 -19.94
C ASN A 285 5.42 -1.45 -18.64
N CYS A 286 6.05 -2.07 -17.63
CA CYS A 286 6.21 -1.45 -16.31
C CYS A 286 6.98 -0.12 -16.38
N THR A 287 8.12 -0.07 -17.07
CA THR A 287 8.87 1.18 -17.25
C THR A 287 8.15 2.16 -18.19
N HIS A 288 7.51 1.64 -19.24
CA HIS A 288 6.72 2.48 -20.15
C HIS A 288 5.57 3.18 -19.39
N PHE A 289 4.92 2.48 -18.47
CA PHE A 289 3.89 2.99 -17.59
C PHE A 289 4.43 4.06 -16.64
N VAL A 290 5.56 3.79 -15.97
CA VAL A 290 6.25 4.80 -15.13
C VAL A 290 6.55 6.06 -15.93
N SER A 291 7.11 5.91 -17.13
CA SER A 291 7.50 7.05 -17.96
C SER A 291 6.27 7.84 -18.46
N SER A 292 5.22 7.15 -18.89
CA SER A 292 3.95 7.78 -19.30
C SER A 292 3.30 8.54 -18.15
N ALA A 293 3.37 8.01 -16.93
CA ALA A 293 2.84 8.66 -15.75
C ALA A 293 3.64 9.92 -15.37
N LEU A 294 4.98 9.88 -15.49
CA LEU A 294 5.85 11.04 -15.28
C LEU A 294 5.57 12.16 -16.30
N GLU A 295 5.43 11.80 -17.58
CA GLU A 295 5.05 12.76 -18.62
C GLU A 295 3.66 13.36 -18.35
N ALA A 296 2.66 12.54 -18.04
CA ALA A 296 1.32 13.01 -17.71
C ALA A 296 1.28 13.92 -16.46
N ALA A 297 2.23 13.73 -15.54
CA ALA A 297 2.44 14.57 -14.36
C ALA A 297 3.13 15.91 -14.67
N GLY A 298 3.64 16.08 -15.89
CA GLY A 298 4.27 17.30 -16.39
C GLY A 298 5.80 17.28 -16.40
N LEU A 299 6.45 16.11 -16.32
CA LEU A 299 7.90 16.02 -16.51
C LEU A 299 8.23 16.20 -18.00
N ASP A 300 8.99 17.25 -18.35
CA ASP A 300 9.36 17.50 -19.74
C ASP A 300 10.36 16.46 -20.26
N SER A 301 10.28 16.09 -21.54
CA SER A 301 11.25 15.18 -22.14
C SER A 301 12.65 15.79 -22.18
N LYS A 302 13.69 14.98 -21.95
CA LYS A 302 15.09 15.38 -22.16
C LYS A 302 15.62 14.81 -23.47
N GLY A 303 16.25 15.67 -24.28
CA GLY A 303 16.87 15.27 -25.55
C GLY A 303 15.93 15.44 -26.75
N TRP A 304 16.48 15.25 -27.95
CA TRP A 304 15.78 15.51 -29.23
C TRP A 304 15.55 14.25 -30.07
N LEU A 305 16.41 13.23 -29.94
CA LEU A 305 16.29 11.97 -30.66
C LEU A 305 16.16 10.81 -29.69
N THR A 306 15.32 9.82 -30.01
CA THR A 306 15.18 8.59 -29.22
C THR A 306 16.40 7.67 -29.22
N ILE A 307 17.42 7.97 -30.03
CA ILE A 307 18.69 7.24 -30.08
C ILE A 307 19.80 7.85 -29.21
N GLN A 308 19.54 8.96 -28.53
CA GLN A 308 20.52 9.60 -27.65
C GLN A 308 20.66 8.84 -26.33
N GLU A 309 21.90 8.60 -25.89
CA GLU A 309 22.19 7.88 -24.64
C GLU A 309 21.75 8.64 -23.36
N ASP A 310 21.74 9.98 -23.42
CA ASP A 310 21.29 10.87 -22.33
C ASP A 310 20.00 11.60 -22.71
N ALA A 311 19.03 10.84 -23.21
CA ALA A 311 17.68 11.31 -23.48
C ALA A 311 16.66 10.47 -22.71
N TRP A 312 15.51 11.08 -22.42
CA TRP A 312 14.31 10.44 -21.91
C TRP A 312 13.11 11.08 -22.58
N GLY A 313 12.37 10.28 -23.33
CA GLY A 313 11.22 10.76 -24.08
C GLY A 313 10.78 9.78 -25.14
N HIS A 314 9.70 10.14 -25.81
CA HIS A 314 9.26 9.51 -27.04
C HIS A 314 9.20 10.52 -28.17
N ASN A 315 9.20 10.00 -29.40
CA ASN A 315 9.53 10.81 -30.56
C ASN A 315 8.50 11.90 -30.85
N LEU A 316 9.00 13.15 -30.97
CA LEU A 316 8.40 14.23 -31.76
C LEU A 316 8.46 13.93 -33.28
N ILE A 317 9.45 13.17 -33.76
CA ILE A 317 9.71 12.91 -35.19
C ILE A 317 8.67 11.98 -35.85
N SER A 318 8.04 11.09 -35.09
CA SER A 318 6.92 10.26 -35.57
C SER A 318 5.59 11.02 -35.66
N GLN A 319 5.50 12.20 -35.03
CA GLN A 319 4.33 13.10 -35.09
C GLN A 319 4.36 14.03 -36.31
N PHE A 320 5.51 14.17 -36.98
CA PHE A 320 5.62 14.87 -38.26
C PHE A 320 5.68 13.85 -39.40
N ASP A 321 4.84 14.03 -40.43
CA ASP A 321 4.81 13.17 -41.63
C ASP A 321 6.05 13.44 -42.50
N THR A 322 7.20 12.92 -42.06
CA THR A 322 8.50 13.08 -42.72
C THR A 322 9.03 11.73 -43.19
N PRO A 323 9.89 11.69 -44.24
CA PRO A 323 10.57 10.47 -44.69
C PRO A 323 11.45 9.81 -43.63
N MET A 324 11.70 10.47 -42.49
CA MET A 324 12.52 10.00 -41.37
C MET A 324 11.73 9.26 -40.29
N ARG A 325 10.42 9.06 -40.45
CA ARG A 325 9.58 8.27 -39.51
C ARG A 325 10.10 6.83 -39.30
N THR A 326 10.89 6.30 -40.23
CA THR A 326 11.50 4.96 -40.18
C THR A 326 12.89 4.92 -39.54
N TRP A 327 13.43 6.05 -39.05
CA TRP A 327 14.84 6.20 -38.65
C TRP A 327 15.12 6.12 -37.14
N GLY A 328 14.27 5.48 -36.35
CA GLY A 328 14.58 5.21 -34.93
C GLY A 328 13.43 4.57 -34.14
N PRO A 329 13.72 4.00 -32.95
CA PRO A 329 12.69 3.50 -32.05
C PRO A 329 11.73 4.62 -31.64
N SER A 330 10.45 4.32 -31.38
CA SER A 330 9.44 5.31 -31.01
C SER A 330 9.70 5.98 -29.65
N HIS A 331 10.47 5.32 -28.79
CA HIS A 331 10.81 5.73 -27.42
C HIS A 331 12.31 5.58 -27.19
N THR A 332 12.89 6.36 -26.27
CA THR A 332 14.25 6.14 -25.78
C THR A 332 14.33 4.82 -25.00
N ASP A 333 15.51 4.23 -24.91
CA ASP A 333 15.72 3.04 -24.09
C ASP A 333 15.38 3.33 -22.61
N SER A 334 15.78 4.49 -22.10
CA SER A 334 15.44 5.00 -20.76
C SER A 334 13.93 5.17 -20.48
N TRP A 335 13.08 5.17 -21.52
CA TRP A 335 11.63 5.23 -21.36
C TRP A 335 11.03 3.84 -21.10
N VAL A 336 11.57 2.79 -21.73
CA VAL A 336 10.96 1.45 -21.78
C VAL A 336 11.74 0.40 -20.98
N ASN A 337 13.03 0.61 -20.74
CA ASN A 337 13.91 -0.33 -20.02
C ASN A 337 14.18 0.16 -18.59
N ALA A 338 13.98 -0.72 -17.60
CA ALA A 338 14.06 -0.37 -16.18
C ALA A 338 15.47 0.06 -15.75
N GLU A 339 16.51 -0.67 -16.17
CA GLU A 339 17.91 -0.33 -15.91
C GLU A 339 18.30 1.00 -16.57
N ALA A 340 17.97 1.18 -17.85
CA ALA A 340 18.26 2.42 -18.57
C ALA A 340 17.53 3.62 -17.92
N SER A 341 16.29 3.43 -17.47
CA SER A 341 15.49 4.42 -16.76
C SER A 341 16.12 4.80 -15.42
N GLN A 342 16.43 3.82 -14.57
CA GLN A 342 17.09 4.06 -13.28
C GLN A 342 18.42 4.81 -13.46
N ASN A 343 19.24 4.37 -14.42
CA ASN A 343 20.52 4.98 -14.73
C ASN A 343 20.35 6.41 -15.26
N PHE A 344 19.36 6.64 -16.13
CA PHE A 344 19.03 7.97 -16.64
C PHE A 344 18.69 8.93 -15.49
N PHE A 345 17.73 8.58 -14.64
CA PHE A 345 17.31 9.46 -13.55
C PHE A 345 18.42 9.70 -12.54
N THR A 346 19.20 8.67 -12.20
CA THR A 346 20.35 8.79 -11.30
C THR A 346 21.40 9.78 -11.85
N ARG A 347 21.74 9.69 -13.13
CA ARG A 347 22.68 10.64 -13.77
C ARG A 347 22.12 12.06 -13.88
N ASN A 348 20.80 12.20 -13.85
CA ASN A 348 20.09 13.46 -14.00
C ASN A 348 19.55 14.02 -12.68
N GLY A 349 20.23 13.72 -11.57
CA GLY A 349 20.01 14.39 -10.29
C GLY A 349 18.85 13.84 -9.46
N ALA A 350 18.31 12.67 -9.80
CA ALA A 350 17.37 11.98 -8.94
C ALA A 350 18.03 11.63 -7.58
N GLU A 351 17.23 11.71 -6.53
CA GLU A 351 17.66 11.36 -5.18
C GLU A 351 17.39 9.88 -4.92
N VAL A 352 18.40 9.15 -4.41
CA VAL A 352 18.19 7.79 -3.88
C VAL A 352 17.54 7.93 -2.50
N VAL A 353 16.32 7.41 -2.36
CA VAL A 353 15.49 7.59 -1.18
C VAL A 353 15.70 6.45 -0.20
N ALA A 354 16.08 6.77 1.05
CA ALA A 354 16.14 5.79 2.12
C ALA A 354 14.72 5.30 2.48
N PRO A 355 14.52 4.03 2.89
CA PRO A 355 13.20 3.46 3.17
C PRO A 355 12.29 4.30 4.08
N GLY A 356 12.84 4.94 5.11
CA GLY A 356 12.07 5.80 6.03
C GLY A 356 11.59 7.12 5.43
N ASN A 357 12.15 7.54 4.29
CA ASN A 357 11.85 8.80 3.61
C ASN A 357 11.02 8.62 2.32
N VAL A 358 10.58 7.40 2.06
CA VAL A 358 9.74 7.05 0.90
C VAL A 358 8.38 7.73 1.02
N ARG A 359 7.95 8.31 -0.10
CA ARG A 359 6.69 9.04 -0.24
C ARG A 359 5.99 8.66 -1.54
N PRO A 360 4.67 8.82 -1.62
CA PRO A 360 3.94 8.73 -2.88
C PRO A 360 4.55 9.60 -3.98
N GLY A 361 4.66 9.03 -5.17
CA GLY A 361 5.31 9.63 -6.33
C GLY A 361 6.82 9.38 -6.45
N ASP A 362 7.43 8.68 -5.50
CA ASP A 362 8.75 8.07 -5.69
C ASP A 362 8.63 6.84 -6.63
N ILE A 363 9.71 6.49 -7.34
CA ILE A 363 9.77 5.36 -8.27
C ILE A 363 10.57 4.23 -7.62
N ILE A 364 10.02 3.02 -7.64
CA ILE A 364 10.67 1.82 -7.11
C ILE A 364 11.21 0.97 -8.27
N TYR A 365 12.43 0.47 -8.11
CA TYR A 365 13.10 -0.44 -9.03
C TYR A 365 13.53 -1.72 -8.29
N TRP A 366 13.43 -2.86 -8.97
CA TRP A 366 13.96 -4.14 -8.50
C TRP A 366 15.25 -4.45 -9.25
N GLU A 367 16.35 -4.43 -8.51
CA GLU A 367 17.70 -4.77 -8.97
C GLU A 367 18.00 -6.22 -8.56
N GLN A 368 18.36 -7.08 -9.50
CA GLN A 368 18.69 -8.47 -9.21
C GLN A 368 19.95 -8.57 -8.33
N ASP A 369 19.87 -9.22 -7.17
CA ASP A 369 21.03 -9.44 -6.28
C ASP A 369 21.40 -10.92 -6.13
N GLY A 370 20.39 -11.80 -6.10
CA GLY A 370 20.53 -13.25 -6.06
C GLY A 370 20.77 -13.88 -7.43
N HIS A 371 20.92 -15.21 -7.47
CA HIS A 371 20.99 -15.94 -8.73
C HIS A 371 19.62 -15.97 -9.42
N ASN A 372 19.60 -15.63 -10.71
CA ASN A 372 18.47 -15.79 -11.60
C ASN A 372 18.99 -16.31 -12.96
N PRO A 373 18.29 -17.24 -13.64
CA PRO A 373 18.75 -17.80 -14.91
C PRO A 373 18.66 -16.81 -16.09
N GLU A 374 17.82 -15.78 -15.99
CA GLU A 374 17.49 -14.87 -17.08
C GLU A 374 17.96 -13.43 -16.84
N ILE A 375 18.18 -13.05 -15.58
CA ILE A 375 18.50 -11.67 -15.18
C ILE A 375 19.88 -11.63 -14.52
N ASP A 376 20.77 -10.80 -15.07
CA ASP A 376 22.10 -10.61 -14.53
C ASP A 376 22.09 -9.85 -13.21
N LYS A 377 22.99 -10.23 -12.29
CA LYS A 377 23.15 -9.53 -11.01
C LYS A 377 23.53 -8.05 -11.24
N GLY A 378 22.84 -7.16 -10.54
CA GLY A 378 22.97 -5.71 -10.63
C GLY A 378 22.07 -5.07 -11.70
N MET A 379 21.37 -5.85 -12.51
CA MET A 379 20.45 -5.35 -13.52
C MET A 379 19.09 -5.03 -12.87
N SER A 380 18.57 -3.83 -13.15
CA SER A 380 17.20 -3.48 -12.80
C SER A 380 16.24 -3.95 -13.89
N HIS A 381 15.26 -4.76 -13.52
CA HIS A 381 14.38 -5.46 -14.48
C HIS A 381 12.92 -5.09 -14.34
N HIS A 382 12.54 -4.43 -13.25
CA HIS A 382 11.18 -3.98 -12.99
C HIS A 382 11.17 -2.58 -12.39
N ALA A 383 10.10 -1.84 -12.68
CA ALA A 383 9.88 -0.48 -12.21
C ALA A 383 8.39 -0.27 -11.88
N ALA A 384 8.09 0.43 -10.79
CA ALA A 384 6.72 0.78 -10.41
C ALA A 384 6.67 2.14 -9.70
N ILE A 385 5.46 2.64 -9.47
CA ILE A 385 5.23 3.95 -8.83
C ILE A 385 4.76 3.70 -7.40
N VAL A 386 5.42 4.32 -6.42
CA VAL A 386 4.91 4.34 -5.04
C VAL A 386 3.64 5.18 -5.00
N THR A 387 2.51 4.57 -4.65
CA THR A 387 1.21 5.25 -4.60
C THR A 387 0.76 5.54 -3.17
N ALA A 388 1.20 4.74 -2.20
CA ALA A 388 0.96 4.98 -0.78
C ALA A 388 2.10 4.42 0.08
N VAL A 389 2.24 4.92 1.31
CA VAL A 389 3.02 4.27 2.36
C VAL A 389 2.18 4.21 3.63
N THR A 390 1.94 3.01 4.13
CA THR A 390 1.05 2.79 5.28
C THR A 390 1.71 3.27 6.59
N PRO A 391 0.94 3.44 7.68
CA PRO A 391 1.46 3.91 8.97
C PRO A 391 2.62 3.07 9.54
N ASN A 392 2.64 1.75 9.31
CA ASN A 392 3.74 0.88 9.73
C ASN A 392 4.99 0.97 8.82
N GLY A 393 4.92 1.74 7.73
CA GLY A 393 6.00 1.94 6.77
C GLY A 393 5.99 0.98 5.58
N ASP A 394 4.94 0.18 5.38
CA ASP A 394 4.80 -0.64 4.18
C ASP A 394 4.56 0.21 2.94
N ILE A 395 5.33 -0.07 1.89
CA ILE A 395 5.29 0.67 0.63
C ILE A 395 4.28 -0.02 -0.26
N LEU A 396 3.25 0.73 -0.65
CA LEU A 396 2.28 0.30 -1.64
C LEU A 396 2.65 0.91 -2.99
N TYR A 397 2.70 0.08 -4.02
CA TYR A 397 3.07 0.50 -5.36
C TYR A 397 2.05 0.05 -6.40
N THR A 398 2.06 0.72 -7.54
CA THR A 398 1.17 0.43 -8.67
C THR A 398 2.00 0.14 -9.92
N GLN A 399 1.63 -0.90 -10.66
CA GLN A 399 2.36 -1.44 -11.81
C GLN A 399 1.42 -1.89 -12.93
N HIS A 400 1.98 -2.09 -14.13
CA HIS A 400 1.17 -2.30 -15.34
C HIS A 400 1.24 -3.69 -15.98
N THR A 401 2.42 -4.33 -16.07
CA THR A 401 2.56 -5.60 -16.82
C THR A 401 1.64 -6.71 -16.29
N SER A 402 1.56 -6.88 -14.96
CA SER A 402 0.57 -7.76 -14.34
C SER A 402 -0.70 -7.03 -13.87
N SER A 403 -0.84 -5.75 -14.24
CA SER A 403 -1.88 -4.78 -13.88
C SER A 403 -2.34 -4.87 -12.42
N GLN A 404 -1.73 -4.08 -11.54
CA GLN A 404 -2.02 -4.10 -10.10
C GLN A 404 -1.87 -2.69 -9.50
N ASP A 405 -2.77 -2.32 -8.60
CA ASP A 405 -2.72 -1.07 -7.83
C ASP A 405 -2.57 -1.32 -6.33
N ASN A 406 -1.86 -0.41 -5.66
CA ASN A 406 -1.64 -0.40 -4.21
C ASN A 406 -1.15 -1.73 -3.60
N VAL A 407 -0.31 -2.48 -4.32
CA VAL A 407 0.20 -3.76 -3.84
C VAL A 407 1.32 -3.60 -2.81
N SER A 408 1.30 -4.44 -1.78
CA SER A 408 2.26 -4.40 -0.68
C SER A 408 3.65 -4.94 -1.08
N LEU A 409 4.67 -4.11 -0.89
CA LEU A 409 6.06 -4.53 -1.03
C LEU A 409 6.45 -5.56 0.04
N ASN A 410 6.14 -5.30 1.32
CA ASN A 410 6.54 -6.20 2.40
C ASN A 410 5.84 -7.57 2.36
N ALA A 411 4.65 -7.66 1.77
CA ALA A 411 3.94 -8.92 1.60
C ALA A 411 4.46 -9.73 0.41
N ARG A 412 4.86 -9.08 -0.69
CA ARG A 412 5.31 -9.75 -1.92
C ARG A 412 6.80 -10.05 -1.97
N GLN A 413 7.64 -9.17 -1.41
CA GLN A 413 9.10 -9.27 -1.58
C GLN A 413 9.71 -10.60 -1.12
N PRO A 414 9.30 -11.19 0.02
CA PRO A 414 9.84 -12.48 0.44
C PRO A 414 9.55 -13.62 -0.55
N TYR A 415 8.35 -13.65 -1.13
CA TYR A 415 8.01 -14.61 -2.18
C TYR A 415 8.88 -14.40 -3.42
N ASN A 416 9.05 -13.14 -3.87
CA ASN A 416 9.87 -12.85 -5.05
C ASN A 416 11.33 -13.31 -4.82
N ASN A 417 11.87 -13.12 -3.61
CA ASN A 417 13.22 -13.59 -3.28
C ASN A 417 13.34 -15.12 -3.38
N ILE A 418 12.34 -15.87 -2.88
CA ILE A 418 12.32 -17.34 -2.95
C ILE A 418 12.26 -17.82 -4.41
N ARG A 419 11.47 -17.16 -5.26
CA ARG A 419 11.17 -17.64 -6.63
C ARG A 419 12.09 -17.10 -7.72
N GLU A 420 12.53 -15.86 -7.59
CA GLU A 420 13.28 -15.12 -8.61
C GLU A 420 14.71 -14.80 -8.15
N GLY A 421 15.08 -15.25 -6.95
CA GLY A 421 16.31 -14.88 -6.27
C GLY A 421 16.21 -13.52 -5.58
N ASP A 422 17.12 -13.26 -4.64
CA ASP A 422 17.14 -12.01 -3.88
C ASP A 422 17.10 -10.77 -4.77
N GLN A 423 16.25 -9.81 -4.40
CA GLN A 423 16.17 -8.52 -5.07
C GLN A 423 16.60 -7.40 -4.12
N LYS A 424 17.33 -6.43 -4.67
CA LYS A 424 17.64 -5.17 -4.02
C LYS A 424 16.66 -4.12 -4.50
N ILE A 425 15.94 -3.53 -3.54
CA ILE A 425 14.99 -2.45 -3.80
C ILE A 425 15.75 -1.11 -3.86
N VAL A 426 15.64 -0.44 -5.01
CA VAL A 426 16.18 0.90 -5.22
C VAL A 426 15.01 1.85 -5.42
N ILE A 427 14.89 2.87 -4.57
CA ILE A 427 13.83 3.87 -4.68
C ILE A 427 14.46 5.19 -5.07
N LEU A 428 13.98 5.74 -6.18
CA LEU A 428 14.43 7.03 -6.70
C LEU A 428 13.31 8.06 -6.58
N ARG A 429 13.70 9.30 -6.35
CA ARG A 429 12.85 10.47 -6.52
C ARG A 429 13.38 11.28 -7.70
N PRO A 430 12.76 11.12 -8.89
CA PRO A 430 13.13 11.89 -10.06
C PRO A 430 13.06 13.40 -9.79
N LYS A 431 13.95 14.15 -10.43
CA LYS A 431 13.95 15.62 -10.43
C LYS A 431 14.27 16.10 -11.83
N GLU A 432 13.52 17.06 -12.32
CA GLU A 432 13.84 17.76 -13.54
C GLU A 432 15.04 18.68 -13.30
N THR A 433 16.09 18.48 -14.09
CA THR A 433 17.36 19.21 -13.97
C THR A 433 17.86 19.79 -15.30
N TRP A 434 17.02 19.76 -16.34
CA TRP A 434 17.32 20.25 -17.70
C TRP A 434 16.56 21.53 -18.06
#